data_AF-A0A2T3WAP5-F1
#
_entry.id   AF-A0A2T3WAP5-F1
#
_cell.length_a   1.000
_cell.length_b   1.000
_cell.length_c   1.000
_cell.angle_alpha   90.00
_cell.angle_beta   90.00
_cell.angle_gamma   90.00
#
_symmetry.space_group_name_H-M   'P 1'
#
loop_
_entity.id
_entity.type
_entity.pdbx_description
1 polymer ?
#
loop_
_entity_poly.entity_id
_entity_poly.type
_entity_poly.pdbx_seq_one_letter_code
_entity_poly.pdbx_strand_id
1 'polypeptide(L)'
;MMSFLCLRTSTRHSAQTCDRLYLLQWRLSLRLPSKLALKLMTGLSPSYSLIRGPQFERTLKAYLKGLAKRDKEAALELFGAVLQELTVSPRQMRGQAMAGLEKMEPEPWPGGTLAGARRMVYSLEGWEFWKAYLNFPYARGAAQKGRIMYAIEEAACQIHLLMMYTHAEYSGRPDDTFLEGVMRESDVPPRT
;
A
#
# COMPACT_ATOMS: atom_id res chain seq x y z
N MET A 1 -36.30 -7.22 42.94
CA MET A 1 -37.05 -6.55 41.85
C MET A 1 -36.06 -5.95 40.87
N MET A 2 -36.16 -6.37 39.61
CA MET A 2 -35.64 -5.80 38.36
C MET A 2 -34.12 -5.63 38.15
N SER A 3 -33.62 -6.60 37.38
CA SER A 3 -32.45 -6.62 36.52
C SER A 3 -32.37 -5.46 35.53
N PHE A 4 -31.16 -5.04 35.17
CA PHE A 4 -30.85 -4.58 33.82
C PHE A 4 -29.46 -5.10 33.39
N LEU A 5 -29.48 -6.13 32.55
CA LEU A 5 -28.34 -6.60 31.77
C LEU A 5 -28.12 -5.62 30.60
N CYS A 6 -26.94 -5.02 30.53
CA CYS A 6 -26.48 -4.33 29.32
C CYS A 6 -25.58 -5.29 28.53
N LEU A 7 -26.17 -5.92 27.51
CA LEU A 7 -25.47 -6.72 26.50
C LEU A 7 -24.66 -5.79 25.60
N ARG A 8 -23.33 -5.79 25.74
CA ARG A 8 -22.42 -5.32 24.69
C ARG A 8 -22.24 -6.45 23.68
N THR A 9 -22.80 -6.27 22.49
CA THR A 9 -22.57 -7.10 21.33
C THR A 9 -21.13 -6.91 20.83
N SER A 10 -20.34 -7.97 20.95
CA SER A 10 -19.00 -8.08 20.38
C SER A 10 -19.12 -8.49 18.92
N THR A 11 -18.99 -7.54 18.00
CA THR A 11 -18.78 -7.82 16.58
C THR A 11 -17.28 -8.01 16.33
N ARG A 12 -16.78 -9.21 16.63
CA ARG A 12 -15.51 -9.73 16.09
C ARG A 12 -15.82 -10.87 15.13
N HIS A 13 -16.08 -10.53 13.87
CA HIS A 13 -16.05 -11.49 12.78
C HIS A 13 -15.41 -10.83 11.57
N SER A 14 -14.31 -11.44 11.09
CA SER A 14 -13.59 -11.20 9.82
C SER A 14 -12.11 -10.82 9.98
N ALA A 15 -11.31 -11.61 10.70
CA ALA A 15 -9.85 -11.49 10.67
C ALA A 15 -9.11 -12.85 10.60
N GLN A 16 -9.83 -13.98 10.51
CA GLN A 16 -9.23 -15.31 10.69
C GLN A 16 -8.78 -16.00 9.39
N THR A 17 -9.02 -15.42 8.22
CA THR A 17 -8.70 -16.08 6.93
C THR A 17 -7.29 -15.78 6.43
N CYS A 18 -6.72 -14.58 6.64
CA CYS A 18 -5.34 -14.28 6.22
C CYS A 18 -4.28 -14.89 7.16
N ASP A 19 -4.47 -14.82 8.49
CA ASP A 19 -3.49 -15.34 9.47
C ASP A 19 -3.28 -16.87 9.40
N ARG A 20 -4.35 -17.62 9.11
CA ARG A 20 -4.32 -19.09 9.16
C ARG A 20 -3.60 -19.71 7.95
N LEU A 21 -3.60 -19.01 6.81
CA LEU A 21 -2.90 -19.45 5.60
C LEU A 21 -1.38 -19.27 5.75
N TYR A 22 -0.92 -18.15 6.31
CA TYR A 22 0.52 -17.89 6.49
C TYR A 22 1.20 -18.85 7.48
N LEU A 23 0.54 -19.18 8.60
CA LEU A 23 1.12 -20.11 9.60
C LEU A 23 1.17 -21.57 9.11
N LEU A 24 0.24 -21.98 8.25
CA LEU A 24 0.29 -23.28 7.57
C LEU A 24 1.34 -23.31 6.45
N GLN A 25 1.52 -22.18 5.75
CA GLN A 25 2.49 -21.99 4.68
C GLN A 25 3.95 -22.11 5.18
N TRP A 26 4.25 -21.66 6.41
CA TRP A 26 5.58 -21.81 7.00
C TRP A 26 5.90 -23.26 7.44
N ARG A 27 4.91 -24.00 7.96
CA ARG A 27 5.11 -25.39 8.45
C ARG A 27 5.22 -26.42 7.32
N LEU A 28 4.59 -26.19 6.16
CA LEU A 28 4.66 -27.11 5.01
C LEU A 28 5.95 -26.99 4.19
N SER A 29 6.68 -25.86 4.30
CA SER A 29 7.96 -25.61 3.63
C SER A 29 9.10 -26.54 4.11
N LEU A 30 8.95 -27.17 5.29
CA LEU A 30 9.99 -28.03 5.87
C LEU A 30 9.93 -29.51 5.45
N ARG A 31 8.96 -29.94 4.61
CA ARG A 31 8.78 -31.37 4.30
C ARG A 31 8.46 -31.74 2.85
N LEU A 32 8.39 -30.80 1.90
CA LEU A 32 8.04 -31.12 0.51
C LEU A 32 9.17 -30.79 -0.48
N PRO A 33 9.36 -31.61 -1.53
CA PRO A 33 10.31 -31.31 -2.59
C PRO A 33 9.91 -30.00 -3.31
N SER A 34 10.89 -29.13 -3.50
CA SER A 34 10.78 -27.72 -3.91
C SER A 34 9.90 -27.46 -5.14
N LYS A 35 9.80 -28.42 -6.07
CA LYS A 35 9.03 -28.29 -7.31
C LYS A 35 7.51 -28.49 -7.13
N LEU A 36 7.08 -29.23 -6.10
CA LEU A 36 5.65 -29.47 -5.80
C LEU A 36 5.09 -28.39 -4.86
N ALA A 37 5.90 -27.86 -3.94
CA ALA A 37 5.54 -26.71 -3.11
C ALA A 37 5.25 -25.47 -3.97
N LEU A 38 6.08 -25.21 -4.99
CA LEU A 38 5.91 -24.07 -5.89
C LEU A 38 4.57 -24.10 -6.66
N LYS A 39 4.06 -25.29 -6.99
CA LYS A 39 2.83 -25.47 -7.79
C LYS A 39 1.54 -25.44 -6.95
N LEU A 40 1.63 -25.71 -5.64
CA LEU A 40 0.52 -25.61 -4.69
C LEU A 40 0.42 -24.21 -4.05
N MET A 41 1.52 -23.45 -4.00
CA MET A 41 1.57 -22.11 -3.40
C MET A 41 1.14 -20.98 -4.34
N THR A 42 1.02 -21.23 -5.65
CA THR A 42 0.56 -20.23 -6.63
C THR A 42 -0.96 -20.05 -6.68
N GLY A 43 -1.73 -20.79 -5.88
CA GLY A 43 -3.20 -20.81 -5.97
C GLY A 43 -3.98 -19.93 -4.98
N LEU A 44 -3.33 -19.31 -3.99
CA LEU A 44 -4.03 -18.61 -2.89
C LEU A 44 -3.23 -17.40 -2.37
N SER A 45 -2.69 -16.56 -3.26
CA SER A 45 -2.25 -15.24 -2.78
C SER A 45 -3.50 -14.47 -2.34
N PRO A 46 -3.57 -13.97 -1.10
CA PRO A 46 -4.72 -13.20 -0.65
C PRO A 46 -4.86 -11.98 -1.55
N SER A 47 -6.05 -11.79 -2.13
CA SER A 47 -6.38 -10.56 -2.83
C SER A 47 -6.55 -9.47 -1.79
N TYR A 48 -5.78 -8.40 -1.89
CA TYR A 48 -5.91 -7.25 -1.01
C TYR A 48 -7.08 -6.36 -1.47
N SER A 49 -7.81 -5.79 -0.52
CA SER A 49 -8.79 -4.74 -0.81
C SER A 49 -8.13 -3.36 -0.75
N LEU A 50 -8.56 -2.43 -1.61
CA LEU A 50 -8.02 -1.07 -1.66
C LEU A 50 -8.88 -0.11 -0.82
N ILE A 51 -8.23 0.60 0.09
CA ILE A 51 -8.80 1.72 0.83
C ILE A 51 -8.17 3.00 0.30
N ARG A 52 -8.99 3.93 -0.21
CA ARG A 52 -8.51 5.20 -0.76
C ARG A 52 -8.51 6.27 0.32
N GLY A 53 -7.32 6.67 0.77
CA GLY A 53 -7.17 7.73 1.76
C GLY A 53 -7.65 9.08 1.24
N PRO A 54 -8.12 9.99 2.12
CA PRO A 54 -8.59 11.31 1.72
C PRO A 54 -7.55 12.13 0.93
N GLN A 55 -6.28 12.08 1.35
CA GLN A 55 -5.20 12.78 0.66
C GLN A 55 -4.89 12.17 -0.72
N PHE A 56 -5.03 10.86 -0.88
CA PHE A 56 -4.89 10.20 -2.19
C PHE A 56 -5.94 10.70 -3.17
N GLU A 57 -7.21 10.76 -2.77
CA GLU A 57 -8.28 11.28 -3.62
C GLU A 57 -8.04 12.75 -3.99
N ARG A 58 -7.59 13.58 -3.03
CA ARG A 58 -7.25 14.99 -3.31
C ARG A 58 -6.12 15.14 -4.31
N THR A 59 -5.02 14.40 -4.11
CA THR A 59 -3.83 14.47 -4.97
C THR A 59 -4.09 13.92 -6.36
N LEU A 60 -4.78 12.77 -6.47
CA LEU A 60 -5.19 12.20 -7.75
C LEU A 60 -6.12 13.17 -8.52
N LYS A 61 -7.12 13.74 -7.84
CA LYS A 61 -8.02 14.72 -8.45
C LYS A 61 -7.28 15.97 -8.94
N ALA A 62 -6.34 16.48 -8.14
CA ALA A 62 -5.51 17.64 -8.51
C ALA A 62 -4.65 17.33 -9.74
N TYR A 63 -3.99 16.16 -9.76
CA TYR A 63 -3.20 15.69 -10.88
C TYR A 63 -4.04 15.60 -12.16
N LEU A 64 -5.19 14.92 -12.12
CA LEU A 64 -6.07 14.73 -13.28
C LEU A 64 -6.69 16.05 -13.79
N LYS A 65 -6.84 17.06 -12.93
CA LYS A 65 -7.37 18.37 -13.31
C LYS A 65 -6.39 19.16 -14.19
N GLY A 66 -5.08 18.91 -14.04
CA GLY A 66 -4.03 19.58 -14.80
C GLY A 66 -3.78 18.99 -16.19
N LEU A 67 -4.39 17.85 -16.53
CA LEU A 67 -4.13 17.13 -17.78
C LEU A 67 -5.10 17.52 -18.89
N ALA A 68 -4.60 17.48 -20.15
CA ALA A 68 -5.46 17.50 -21.32
C ALA A 68 -6.35 16.24 -21.36
N LYS A 69 -7.50 16.30 -22.06
CA LYS A 69 -8.48 15.20 -22.09
C LYS A 69 -7.86 13.84 -22.45
N ARG A 70 -7.07 13.79 -23.52
CA ARG A 70 -6.39 12.56 -23.98
C ARG A 70 -5.44 11.99 -22.91
N ASP A 71 -4.67 12.86 -22.27
CA ASP A 71 -3.69 12.45 -21.25
C ASP A 71 -4.38 12.00 -19.97
N LYS A 72 -5.55 12.58 -19.66
CA LYS A 72 -6.40 12.16 -18.54
C LYS A 72 -6.92 10.74 -18.70
N GLU A 73 -7.34 10.36 -19.91
CA GLU A 73 -7.78 8.98 -20.21
C GLU A 73 -6.61 7.99 -20.03
N ALA A 74 -5.44 8.31 -20.60
CA ALA A 74 -4.23 7.50 -20.44
C ALA A 74 -3.78 7.40 -18.97
N ALA A 75 -3.92 8.49 -18.20
CA ALA A 75 -3.63 8.49 -16.77
C ALA A 75 -4.55 7.54 -16.00
N LEU A 76 -5.86 7.60 -16.27
CA LEU A 76 -6.85 6.75 -15.62
C LEU A 76 -6.63 5.27 -15.92
N GLU A 77 -6.29 4.94 -17.16
CA GLU A 77 -5.94 3.57 -17.56
C GLU A 77 -4.72 3.05 -16.79
N LEU A 78 -3.65 3.85 -16.74
CA LEU A 78 -2.44 3.51 -16.00
C LEU A 78 -2.72 3.34 -14.50
N PHE A 79 -3.47 4.26 -13.87
CA PHE A 79 -3.84 4.10 -12.46
C PHE A 79 -4.70 2.85 -12.25
N GLY A 80 -5.66 2.56 -13.14
CA GLY A 80 -6.47 1.35 -13.05
C GLY A 80 -5.62 0.08 -13.05
N ALA A 81 -4.66 -0.02 -13.97
CA ALA A 81 -3.75 -1.16 -14.07
C ALA A 81 -2.84 -1.29 -12.82
N VAL A 82 -2.27 -0.19 -12.35
CA VAL A 82 -1.40 -0.17 -11.16
C VAL A 82 -2.19 -0.57 -9.91
N LEU A 83 -3.38 -0.01 -9.71
CA LEU A 83 -4.19 -0.30 -8.54
C LEU A 83 -4.67 -1.76 -8.53
N GLN A 84 -5.04 -2.29 -9.70
CA GLN A 84 -5.36 -3.70 -9.83
C GLN A 84 -4.15 -4.57 -9.45
N GLU A 85 -2.95 -4.24 -9.90
CA GLU A 85 -1.76 -5.02 -9.56
C GLU A 85 -1.43 -4.96 -8.07
N LEU A 86 -1.60 -3.78 -7.44
CA LEU A 86 -1.44 -3.66 -6.00
C LEU A 86 -2.35 -4.65 -5.24
N THR A 87 -3.57 -4.92 -5.72
CA THR A 87 -4.45 -5.91 -5.08
C THR A 87 -3.92 -7.34 -5.13
N VAL A 88 -3.13 -7.68 -6.15
CA VAL A 88 -2.63 -9.04 -6.39
C VAL A 88 -1.24 -9.22 -5.80
N SER A 89 -0.37 -8.22 -5.91
CA SER A 89 1.04 -8.31 -5.57
C SER A 89 1.59 -6.97 -5.06
N PRO A 90 1.18 -6.51 -3.86
CA PRO A 90 1.53 -5.18 -3.34
C PRO A 90 3.00 -5.00 -2.98
N ARG A 91 3.80 -6.07 -3.04
CA ARG A 91 5.23 -6.07 -2.72
C ARG A 91 6.13 -6.32 -3.93
N GLN A 92 5.57 -6.40 -5.13
CA GLN A 92 6.31 -6.96 -6.25
C GLN A 92 7.56 -6.14 -6.60
N MET A 93 8.70 -6.78 -6.38
CA MET A 93 10.02 -6.22 -6.64
C MET A 93 10.40 -6.45 -8.11
N ARG A 94 10.85 -5.38 -8.77
CA ARG A 94 11.50 -5.29 -10.10
C ARG A 94 11.52 -6.57 -10.97
N GLY A 95 11.03 -6.46 -12.20
CA GLY A 95 11.32 -7.45 -13.26
C GLY A 95 10.12 -7.95 -14.04
N GLN A 96 8.89 -7.64 -13.62
CA GLN A 96 7.72 -7.75 -14.48
C GLN A 96 7.42 -6.38 -15.08
N ALA A 97 7.55 -6.28 -16.41
CA ALA A 97 7.28 -5.07 -17.16
C ALA A 97 5.77 -4.82 -17.18
N MET A 98 5.29 -4.05 -16.21
CA MET A 98 3.97 -3.45 -16.26
C MET A 98 4.04 -2.09 -16.93
N ALA A 99 3.06 -1.78 -17.79
CA ALA A 99 2.99 -0.48 -18.44
C ALA A 99 2.88 0.63 -17.38
N GLY A 100 3.93 1.44 -17.27
CA GLY A 100 3.95 2.60 -16.39
C GLY A 100 4.28 2.35 -14.92
N LEU A 101 4.51 1.11 -14.46
CA LEU A 101 5.03 0.81 -13.11
C LEU A 101 6.50 0.40 -13.19
N GLU A 102 7.40 1.23 -12.67
CA GLU A 102 8.85 1.00 -12.78
C GLU A 102 9.39 0.08 -11.69
N LYS A 103 8.99 0.32 -10.44
CA LYS A 103 9.39 -0.48 -9.27
C LYS A 103 8.49 -0.17 -8.07
N MET A 104 8.48 -1.08 -7.11
CA MET A 104 7.97 -0.86 -5.76
C MET A 104 9.13 -1.07 -4.78
N GLU A 105 9.18 -0.25 -3.72
CA GLU A 105 10.19 -0.40 -2.67
C GLU A 105 9.60 -0.09 -1.29
N PRO A 106 10.11 -0.74 -0.24
CA PRO A 106 9.73 -0.40 1.13
C PRO A 106 10.21 1.00 1.49
N GLU A 107 9.38 1.73 2.21
CA GLU A 107 9.59 3.11 2.62
C GLU A 107 9.73 3.19 4.14
N PRO A 108 10.69 3.96 4.68
CA PRO A 108 10.76 4.15 6.12
C PRO A 108 9.50 4.84 6.64
N TRP A 109 8.96 4.32 7.73
CA TRP A 109 7.80 4.88 8.43
C TRP A 109 8.11 6.33 8.83
N PRO A 110 7.18 7.28 8.58
CA PRO A 110 7.36 8.66 9.02
C PRO A 110 7.42 8.73 10.55
N GLY A 111 8.32 9.55 11.05
CA GLY A 111 8.56 9.66 12.48
C GLY A 111 9.92 10.27 12.77
N GLY A 112 9.92 11.27 13.65
CA GLY A 112 11.14 11.90 14.13
C GLY A 112 12.16 10.85 14.59
N THR A 113 13.40 11.00 14.13
CA THR A 113 14.54 10.47 14.88
C THR A 113 14.49 11.12 16.26
N LEU A 114 14.01 10.42 17.30
CA LEU A 114 14.53 10.66 18.64
C LEU A 114 16.04 10.72 18.49
N ALA A 115 16.68 11.78 18.98
CA ALA A 115 18.12 11.99 18.81
C ALA A 115 18.89 10.68 19.10
N GLY A 116 19.41 10.03 18.05
CA GLY A 116 20.12 8.75 18.13
C GLY A 116 19.39 7.49 17.62
N ALA A 117 18.07 7.49 17.42
CA ALA A 117 17.32 6.34 16.88
C ALA A 117 17.25 6.39 15.35
N ARG A 118 17.80 5.38 14.67
CA ARG A 118 17.86 5.31 13.18
C ARG A 118 16.48 5.47 12.54
N ARG A 119 16.42 6.19 11.41
CA ARG A 119 15.27 6.35 10.48
C ARG A 119 14.79 5.04 9.82
N MET A 120 15.12 3.87 10.36
CA MET A 120 14.99 2.58 9.69
C MET A 120 13.96 1.67 10.36
N VAL A 121 12.74 2.19 10.56
CA VAL A 121 11.58 1.36 10.88
C VAL A 121 10.75 1.27 9.60
N TYR A 122 10.68 0.08 9.00
CA TYR A 122 9.96 -0.15 7.73
C TYR A 122 8.61 -0.84 7.94
N SER A 123 8.31 -1.25 9.18
CA SER A 123 7.08 -1.93 9.56
C SER A 123 6.72 -1.65 11.01
N LEU A 124 5.42 -1.54 11.31
CA LEU A 124 4.86 -1.48 12.67
C LEU A 124 3.85 -2.61 12.81
N GLU A 125 3.97 -3.48 13.81
CA GLU A 125 2.99 -4.54 14.16
C GLU A 125 1.90 -4.89 13.11
N GLY A 126 2.27 -5.57 12.02
CA GLY A 126 1.32 -5.99 10.98
C GLY A 126 1.08 -4.98 9.84
N TRP A 127 1.80 -3.86 9.85
CA TRP A 127 1.77 -2.81 8.86
C TRP A 127 3.10 -2.63 8.16
N GLU A 128 3.05 -2.36 6.86
CA GLU A 128 4.22 -2.04 6.03
C GLU A 128 3.98 -0.77 5.23
N PHE A 129 5.02 0.05 5.03
CA PHE A 129 4.93 1.27 4.25
C PHE A 129 5.75 1.15 2.97
N TRP A 130 5.15 1.50 1.84
CA TRP A 130 5.70 1.23 0.52
C TRP A 130 5.51 2.42 -0.42
N LYS A 131 6.35 2.42 -1.46
CA LYS A 131 6.34 3.44 -2.50
C LYS A 131 6.45 2.79 -3.87
N ALA A 132 5.42 3.00 -4.69
CA ALA A 132 5.39 2.61 -6.10
C ALA A 132 5.87 3.77 -6.97
N TYR A 133 6.73 3.47 -7.95
CA TYR A 133 7.27 4.43 -8.91
C TYR A 133 6.58 4.26 -10.25
N LEU A 134 6.04 5.36 -10.77
CA LEU A 134 5.29 5.38 -12.00
C LEU A 134 6.01 6.17 -13.08
N ASN A 135 5.84 5.73 -14.32
CA ASN A 135 6.24 6.46 -15.52
C ASN A 135 4.98 6.88 -16.27
N PHE A 136 4.76 8.17 -16.40
CA PHE A 136 3.64 8.76 -17.14
C PHE A 136 4.09 9.09 -18.57
N PRO A 137 3.83 8.21 -19.56
CA PRO A 137 4.43 8.32 -20.91
C PRO A 137 4.01 9.58 -21.68
N TYR A 138 2.91 10.22 -21.27
CA TYR A 138 2.38 11.45 -21.86
C TYR A 138 3.01 12.73 -21.28
N ALA A 139 3.72 12.64 -20.13
CA ALA A 139 4.37 13.77 -19.50
C ALA A 139 5.87 13.85 -19.87
N ARG A 140 6.49 15.01 -19.61
CA ARG A 140 7.92 15.26 -19.91
C ARG A 140 8.67 15.71 -18.65
N GLY A 141 9.97 15.42 -18.62
CA GLY A 141 10.86 15.87 -17.54
C GLY A 141 10.45 15.32 -16.17
N ALA A 142 10.47 16.15 -15.13
CA ALA A 142 10.13 15.74 -13.77
C ALA A 142 8.66 15.30 -13.62
N ALA A 143 7.75 15.83 -14.45
CA ALA A 143 6.34 15.44 -14.43
C ALA A 143 6.10 14.01 -14.96
N GLN A 144 7.05 13.44 -15.71
CA GLN A 144 6.99 12.05 -16.19
C GLN A 144 7.09 11.03 -15.06
N LYS A 145 7.70 11.40 -13.92
CA LYS A 145 7.98 10.47 -12.83
C LYS A 145 6.94 10.65 -11.73
N GLY A 146 6.00 9.72 -11.66
CA GLY A 146 4.99 9.64 -10.61
C GLY A 146 5.42 8.74 -9.46
N ARG A 147 4.77 8.92 -8.31
CA ARG A 147 4.92 8.06 -7.14
C ARG A 147 3.56 7.89 -6.46
N ILE A 148 3.30 6.70 -5.94
CA ILE A 148 2.19 6.42 -5.02
C ILE A 148 2.81 5.92 -3.72
N MET A 149 2.41 6.53 -2.60
CA MET A 149 2.73 6.02 -1.28
C MET A 149 1.51 5.28 -0.74
N TYR A 150 1.74 4.09 -0.17
CA TYR A 150 0.67 3.24 0.34
C TYR A 150 1.17 2.43 1.54
N ALA A 151 0.24 2.09 2.43
CA ALA A 151 0.48 1.19 3.54
C ALA A 151 -0.26 -0.14 3.30
N ILE A 152 0.34 -1.23 3.75
CA ILE A 152 -0.26 -2.57 3.72
C ILE A 152 -0.61 -2.94 5.15
N GLU A 153 -1.87 -3.28 5.40
CA GLU A 153 -2.34 -3.86 6.66
C GLU A 153 -2.54 -5.36 6.47
N GLU A 154 -1.62 -6.15 7.00
CA GLU A 154 -1.58 -7.59 6.75
C GLU A 154 -2.75 -8.34 7.38
N ALA A 155 -3.12 -7.97 8.61
CA ALA A 155 -4.20 -8.66 9.32
C ALA A 155 -5.55 -8.54 8.60
N ALA A 156 -5.81 -7.38 7.99
CA ALA A 156 -7.04 -7.09 7.26
C ALA A 156 -6.95 -7.41 5.76
N CYS A 157 -5.74 -7.71 5.25
CA CYS A 157 -5.48 -7.83 3.82
C CYS A 157 -5.98 -6.57 3.06
N GLN A 158 -5.58 -5.40 3.58
CA GLN A 158 -5.95 -4.09 3.07
C GLN A 158 -4.72 -3.30 2.60
N ILE A 159 -4.91 -2.52 1.55
CA ILE A 159 -3.92 -1.56 1.05
C ILE A 159 -4.53 -0.18 1.16
N HIS A 160 -3.93 0.63 2.01
CA HIS A 160 -4.31 2.01 2.24
C HIS A 160 -3.50 2.92 1.31
N LEU A 161 -4.15 3.46 0.28
CA LEU A 161 -3.54 4.41 -0.64
C LEU A 161 -3.48 5.78 0.03
N LEU A 162 -2.28 6.28 0.29
CA LEU A 162 -2.08 7.46 1.15
C LEU A 162 -2.00 8.75 0.33
N MET A 163 -1.16 8.76 -0.70
CA MET A 163 -1.04 9.91 -1.59
C MET A 163 -0.38 9.52 -2.91
N MET A 164 -0.61 10.33 -3.94
CA MET A 164 0.20 10.32 -5.14
C MET A 164 0.86 11.68 -5.36
N TYR A 165 2.01 11.70 -6.02
CA TYR A 165 2.69 12.92 -6.41
C TYR A 165 3.66 12.66 -7.56
N THR A 166 4.05 13.71 -8.25
CA THR A 166 5.08 13.72 -9.29
C THR A 166 6.41 14.23 -8.75
N HIS A 167 7.50 13.92 -9.45
CA HIS A 167 8.81 14.48 -9.12
C HIS A 167 8.89 16.00 -9.35
N ALA A 168 7.97 16.57 -10.15
CA ALA A 168 7.83 18.01 -10.32
C ALA A 168 7.24 18.69 -9.07
N GLU A 169 6.31 18.04 -8.37
CA GLU A 169 5.72 18.55 -7.12
C GLU A 169 6.67 18.36 -5.94
N TYR A 170 7.32 17.19 -5.86
CA TYR A 170 8.30 16.88 -4.84
C TYR A 170 9.54 16.24 -5.46
N SER A 171 10.66 16.96 -5.42
CA SER A 171 11.97 16.39 -5.82
C SER A 171 12.34 15.20 -4.93
N GLY A 172 12.04 15.30 -3.63
CA GLY A 172 12.29 14.28 -2.62
C GLY A 172 11.05 13.52 -2.15
N ARG A 173 11.18 12.90 -0.98
CA ARG A 173 10.07 12.38 -0.17
C ARG A 173 9.40 13.57 0.53
N PRO A 174 8.06 13.60 0.64
CA PRO A 174 7.38 14.56 1.51
C PRO A 174 7.91 14.49 2.95
N ASP A 175 7.78 15.58 3.70
CA ASP A 175 8.29 15.64 5.07
C ASP A 175 7.52 14.69 6.02
N ASP A 176 8.21 14.22 7.06
CA ASP A 176 7.65 13.26 8.01
C ASP A 176 6.40 13.80 8.71
N THR A 177 6.38 15.08 9.09
CA THR A 177 5.24 15.71 9.76
C THR A 177 3.99 15.69 8.87
N PHE A 178 4.15 16.00 7.60
CA PHE A 178 3.08 15.89 6.62
C PHE A 178 2.62 14.43 6.45
N LEU A 179 3.55 13.49 6.30
CA LEU A 179 3.22 12.07 6.13
C LEU A 179 2.52 11.47 7.36
N GLU A 180 2.91 11.86 8.57
CA GLU A 180 2.20 11.48 9.81
C GLU A 180 0.75 11.98 9.80
N GLY A 181 0.53 13.21 9.30
CA GLY A 181 -0.82 13.75 9.10
C GLY A 181 -1.64 12.93 8.11
N VAL A 182 -1.05 12.59 6.96
CA VAL A 182 -1.69 11.76 5.93
C VAL A 182 -2.04 10.36 6.44
N MET A 183 -1.13 9.74 7.22
CA MET A 183 -1.38 8.43 7.83
C MET A 183 -2.54 8.50 8.82
N ARG A 184 -2.55 9.51 9.70
CA ARG A 184 -3.64 9.72 10.67
C ARG A 184 -4.99 9.93 10.00
N GLU A 185 -5.03 10.67 8.89
CA GLU A 185 -6.26 10.88 8.10
C GLU A 185 -6.77 9.61 7.40
N SER A 186 -5.91 8.61 7.22
CA SER A 186 -6.21 7.36 6.51
C SER A 186 -6.31 6.17 7.47
N ASP A 187 -6.49 6.40 8.76
CA ASP A 187 -6.54 5.39 9.81
C ASP A 187 -5.31 4.45 9.86
N VAL A 188 -4.18 4.90 9.32
CA VAL A 188 -2.90 4.21 9.40
C VAL A 188 -2.19 4.60 10.70
N PRO A 189 -1.72 3.65 11.52
CA PRO A 189 -1.14 3.96 12.81
C PRO A 189 0.14 4.83 12.67
N PRO A 190 0.27 5.91 13.46
CA PRO A 190 1.51 6.66 13.51
C PRO A 190 2.61 5.82 14.17
N ARG A 191 3.88 6.20 13.93
CA ARG A 191 4.99 5.69 14.73
C ARG A 191 4.81 6.18 16.17
N THR A 192 4.62 5.24 17.10
CA THR A 192 4.54 5.49 18.54
C THR A 192 5.90 5.76 19.17
#